data_AF-A0A2V5K892-F1
#
_entry.id   AF-A0A2V5K892-F1
#
_cell.length_a   1.000
_cell.length_b   1.000
_cell.length_c   1.000
_cell.angle_alpha   90.00
_cell.angle_beta   90.00
_cell.angle_gamma   90.00
#
_symmetry.space_group_name_H-M   'P 1'
#
loop_
_entity.id
_entity.type
_entity.pdbx_description
1 polymer ?
#
loop_
_entity_poly.entity_id
_entity_poly.type
_entity_poly.pdbx_seq_one_letter_code
_entity_poly.pdbx_strand_id
1 'polypeptide(L)'
;MPLYMDIHEVPGGVSAEDVAKAHAQDVKIEDKYGVRYHKYWVNEKAGKIFCLCHAPNAEAAAQVHREAHGMVADKLIEIQPELAEGFLGGVEVNDSGAALVPGATNEQDPGIRTVLFTDIVESTTLTQSLGDEAAMAMLGVHDTIVRDALSALGGREVKHTGDGIMASFVSTAGAVRCAIQIQRELDKHAQANPERPLKVRVGAAAGEPVEQHNDLFGSTVQLAARLCAHAQPEQILVTNAIAELCVGKGLRFEELGEVVLKGFGSPVRAHVAAWRQPS
;
A
#
# COMPACT_ATOMS: atom_id res chain seq x y z
N MET A 1 -15.77 -13.39 -4.33
CA MET A 1 -16.75 -12.30 -4.52
C MET A 1 -16.44 -11.25 -3.47
N PRO A 2 -16.27 -9.96 -3.83
CA PRO A 2 -15.99 -8.91 -2.86
C PRO A 2 -17.07 -8.81 -1.77
N LEU A 3 -16.69 -8.26 -0.62
CA LEU A 3 -17.56 -8.02 0.53
C LEU A 3 -17.77 -6.51 0.69
N TYR A 4 -19.02 -6.09 0.86
CA TYR A 4 -19.43 -4.69 0.97
C TYR A 4 -20.20 -4.44 2.26
N MET A 5 -20.01 -3.24 2.80
CA MET A 5 -20.81 -2.66 3.87
C MET A 5 -21.65 -1.50 3.32
N ASP A 6 -22.96 -1.68 3.37
CA ASP A 6 -23.96 -0.71 2.95
C ASP A 6 -24.41 0.07 4.20
N ILE A 7 -24.23 1.39 4.19
CA ILE A 7 -24.52 2.26 5.33
C ILE A 7 -25.64 3.22 4.96
N HIS A 8 -26.70 3.24 5.77
CA HIS A 8 -27.82 4.17 5.61
C HIS A 8 -27.95 5.07 6.84
N GLU A 9 -28.40 6.30 6.58
CA GLU A 9 -28.74 7.31 7.57
C GLU A 9 -30.20 7.72 7.40
N VAL A 10 -31.02 7.43 8.41
CA VAL A 10 -32.44 7.79 8.44
C VAL A 10 -32.64 8.93 9.45
N PRO A 11 -32.80 10.19 9.00
CA PRO A 11 -33.01 11.31 9.91
C PRO A 11 -34.25 11.09 10.78
N GLY A 12 -34.11 11.28 12.10
CA GLY A 12 -35.21 11.09 13.05
C GLY A 12 -35.32 9.68 13.64
N GLY A 13 -34.42 8.76 13.26
CA GLY A 13 -34.38 7.39 13.77
C GLY A 13 -35.10 6.41 12.86
N VAL A 14 -34.94 5.12 13.17
CA VAL A 14 -35.56 4.02 12.42
C VAL A 14 -35.88 2.87 13.37
N SER A 15 -36.99 2.15 13.17
CA SER A 15 -37.28 0.98 14.00
C SER A 15 -36.54 -0.26 13.48
N ALA A 16 -36.12 -1.15 14.38
CA ALA A 16 -35.51 -2.42 14.00
C ALA A 16 -36.46 -3.31 13.18
N GLU A 17 -37.76 -3.17 13.41
CA GLU A 17 -38.79 -3.89 12.65
C GLU A 17 -38.85 -3.43 11.19
N ASP A 18 -38.78 -2.12 10.95
CA ASP A 18 -38.80 -1.57 9.58
C ASP A 18 -37.53 -1.93 8.82
N VAL A 19 -36.38 -1.90 9.50
CA VAL A 19 -35.11 -2.38 8.91
C VAL A 19 -35.19 -3.86 8.57
N ALA A 20 -35.75 -4.70 9.46
CA ALA A 20 -35.92 -6.13 9.18
C ALA A 20 -36.83 -6.38 7.97
N LYS A 21 -37.90 -5.59 7.81
CA LYS A 21 -38.80 -5.67 6.65
C LYS A 21 -38.09 -5.24 5.36
N ALA A 22 -37.31 -4.17 5.38
CA ALA A 22 -36.54 -3.71 4.23
C ALA A 22 -35.50 -4.77 3.82
N HIS A 23 -34.74 -5.29 4.78
CA HIS A 23 -33.79 -6.36 4.56
C HIS A 23 -34.43 -7.62 3.96
N ALA A 24 -35.61 -8.01 4.45
CA ALA A 24 -36.35 -9.13 3.90
C ALA A 24 -36.85 -8.89 2.45
N GLN A 25 -36.91 -7.65 1.98
CA GLN A 25 -37.19 -7.33 0.58
C GLN A 25 -35.92 -7.45 -0.25
N ASP A 26 -34.77 -7.01 0.26
CA ASP A 26 -33.46 -7.17 -0.40
C ASP A 26 -33.15 -8.64 -0.67
N VAL A 27 -33.29 -9.49 0.36
CA VAL A 27 -33.04 -10.95 0.27
C VAL A 27 -33.92 -11.64 -0.76
N LYS A 28 -35.12 -11.12 -1.07
CA LYS A 28 -35.99 -11.73 -2.10
C LYS A 28 -35.47 -11.57 -3.52
N ILE A 29 -34.63 -10.56 -3.76
CA ILE A 29 -34.14 -10.24 -5.10
C ILE A 29 -32.61 -10.31 -5.20
N GLU A 30 -31.90 -10.66 -4.12
CA GLU A 30 -30.44 -10.71 -4.06
C GLU A 30 -29.82 -11.59 -5.17
N ASP A 31 -30.42 -12.76 -5.41
CA ASP A 31 -29.98 -13.72 -6.44
C ASP A 31 -30.00 -13.12 -7.85
N LYS A 32 -30.94 -12.21 -8.14
CA LYS A 32 -31.08 -11.56 -9.45
C LYS A 32 -29.83 -10.77 -9.82
N TYR A 33 -29.13 -10.24 -8.82
CA TYR A 33 -27.94 -9.40 -8.98
C TYR A 33 -26.65 -10.12 -8.55
N GLY A 34 -26.74 -11.41 -8.21
CA GLY A 34 -25.63 -12.18 -7.67
C GLY A 34 -25.15 -11.67 -6.31
N VAL A 35 -26.01 -10.97 -5.57
CA VAL A 35 -25.74 -10.44 -4.24
C VAL A 35 -26.13 -11.49 -3.20
N ARG A 36 -25.43 -11.52 -2.07
CA ARG A 36 -25.78 -12.36 -0.93
C ARG A 36 -25.60 -11.57 0.36
N TYR A 37 -26.71 -11.26 1.03
CA TYR A 37 -26.68 -10.60 2.33
C TYR A 37 -26.34 -11.58 3.46
N HIS A 38 -25.62 -11.10 4.48
CA HIS A 38 -25.16 -11.91 5.61
C HIS A 38 -25.78 -11.50 6.93
N LYS A 39 -25.62 -10.23 7.29
CA LYS A 39 -26.04 -9.68 8.58
C LYS A 39 -26.36 -8.20 8.42
N TYR A 40 -27.20 -7.68 9.29
CA TYR A 40 -27.48 -6.26 9.40
C TYR A 40 -27.48 -5.81 10.87
N TRP A 41 -27.19 -4.53 11.08
CA TRP A 41 -27.21 -3.86 12.37
C TRP A 41 -27.99 -2.56 12.26
N VAL A 42 -28.68 -2.23 13.35
CA VAL A 42 -29.47 -1.00 13.44
C VAL A 42 -29.18 -0.32 14.77
N ASN A 43 -28.93 0.98 14.69
CA ASN A 43 -29.02 1.87 15.84
C ASN A 43 -30.28 2.72 15.67
N GLU A 44 -31.36 2.31 16.34
CA GLU A 44 -32.68 2.90 16.14
C GLU A 44 -32.71 4.40 16.45
N LYS A 45 -32.04 4.80 17.55
CA LYS A 45 -32.00 6.21 17.98
C LYS A 45 -31.17 7.09 17.04
N ALA A 46 -30.07 6.56 16.52
CA ALA A 46 -29.20 7.29 15.61
C ALA A 46 -29.68 7.22 14.14
N GLY A 47 -30.66 6.38 13.84
CA GLY A 47 -31.11 6.14 12.47
C GLY A 47 -30.02 5.51 11.60
N LYS A 48 -29.08 4.76 12.18
CA LYS A 48 -27.95 4.18 11.44
C LYS A 48 -28.22 2.71 11.14
N ILE A 49 -28.08 2.34 9.88
CA ILE A 49 -28.26 0.96 9.41
C ILE A 49 -26.99 0.53 8.70
N PHE A 50 -26.55 -0.69 8.98
CA PHE A 50 -25.39 -1.33 8.37
C PHE A 50 -25.82 -2.67 7.81
N CYS A 51 -25.65 -2.92 6.52
CA CYS A 51 -25.92 -4.21 5.90
C CYS A 51 -24.64 -4.76 5.29
N LEU A 52 -24.31 -6.01 5.63
CA LEU A 52 -23.14 -6.71 5.13
C LEU A 52 -23.55 -7.67 4.01
N CYS A 53 -22.99 -7.49 2.81
CA CYS A 53 -23.29 -8.34 1.66
C CYS A 53 -22.04 -8.71 0.87
N HIS A 54 -22.06 -9.88 0.23
CA HIS A 54 -21.14 -10.16 -0.87
C HIS A 54 -21.83 -9.77 -2.18
N ALA A 55 -21.12 -9.08 -3.08
CA ALA A 55 -21.66 -8.68 -4.38
C ALA A 55 -20.58 -8.75 -5.47
N PRO A 56 -20.96 -8.92 -6.77
CA PRO A 56 -19.99 -8.91 -7.86
C PRO A 56 -19.24 -7.58 -7.99
N ASN A 57 -19.91 -6.48 -7.65
CA ASN A 57 -19.37 -5.13 -7.60
C ASN A 57 -20.32 -4.23 -6.79
N ALA A 58 -19.88 -3.01 -6.51
CA ALA A 58 -20.65 -2.00 -5.77
C ALA A 58 -22.03 -1.68 -6.41
N GLU A 59 -22.12 -1.58 -7.74
CA GLU A 59 -23.38 -1.26 -8.41
C GLU A 59 -24.43 -2.37 -8.22
N ALA A 60 -24.00 -3.64 -8.24
CA ALA A 60 -24.89 -4.76 -8.00
C ALA A 60 -25.49 -4.73 -6.59
N ALA A 61 -24.71 -4.39 -5.57
CA ALA A 61 -25.21 -4.20 -4.20
C ALA A 61 -26.22 -3.05 -4.12
N ALA A 62 -25.90 -1.89 -4.70
CA ALA A 62 -26.80 -0.73 -4.71
C ALA A 62 -28.11 -0.99 -5.48
N GLN A 63 -28.06 -1.81 -6.54
CA GLN A 63 -29.20 -2.10 -7.38
C GLN A 63 -30.26 -2.97 -6.68
N VAL A 64 -29.85 -3.85 -5.75
CA VAL A 64 -30.80 -4.60 -4.91
C VAL A 64 -31.67 -3.63 -4.12
N HIS A 65 -31.06 -2.74 -3.34
CA HIS A 65 -31.81 -1.75 -2.55
C HIS A 65 -32.71 -0.86 -3.42
N ARG A 66 -32.21 -0.43 -4.58
CA ARG A 66 -32.96 0.41 -5.53
C ARG A 66 -34.24 -0.26 -6.02
N GLU A 67 -34.20 -1.55 -6.32
CA GLU A 67 -35.37 -2.31 -6.80
C GLU A 67 -36.26 -2.80 -5.66
N ALA A 68 -35.69 -3.20 -4.51
CA ALA A 68 -36.42 -3.75 -3.38
C ALA A 68 -37.34 -2.71 -2.73
N HIS A 69 -36.79 -1.56 -2.36
CA HIS A 69 -37.50 -0.53 -1.59
C HIS A 69 -37.12 0.91 -1.96
N GLY A 70 -36.17 1.10 -2.88
CA GLY A 70 -35.79 2.41 -3.41
C GLY A 70 -34.88 3.25 -2.49
N MET A 71 -34.52 2.74 -1.31
CA MET A 71 -33.59 3.44 -0.40
C MET A 71 -32.18 2.91 -0.64
N VAL A 72 -31.40 3.61 -1.45
CA VAL A 72 -29.99 3.23 -1.71
C VAL A 72 -29.11 3.70 -0.55
N ALA A 73 -28.07 2.94 -0.25
CA ALA A 73 -27.12 3.29 0.79
C ALA A 73 -26.47 4.67 0.57
N ASP A 74 -26.36 5.46 1.64
CA ASP A 74 -25.62 6.73 1.64
C ASP A 74 -24.13 6.51 1.42
N LYS A 75 -23.61 5.39 1.91
CA LYS A 75 -22.24 4.94 1.66
C LYS A 75 -22.21 3.45 1.40
N LEU A 76 -21.39 3.08 0.41
CA LEU A 76 -21.10 1.69 0.08
C LEU A 76 -19.59 1.52 0.08
N ILE A 77 -19.08 0.68 0.98
CA ILE A 77 -17.64 0.53 1.18
C ILE A 77 -17.28 -0.94 0.99
N GLU A 78 -16.29 -1.22 0.14
CA GLU A 78 -15.68 -2.55 0.07
C GLU A 78 -14.86 -2.79 1.33
N ILE A 79 -15.07 -3.93 1.98
CA ILE A 79 -14.39 -4.28 3.22
C ILE A 79 -13.63 -5.60 3.07
N GLN A 80 -12.50 -5.69 3.75
CA GLN A 80 -11.76 -6.95 3.85
C GLN A 80 -12.55 -7.93 4.73
N PRO A 81 -12.87 -9.14 4.24
CA PRO A 81 -13.63 -10.14 4.99
C PRO A 81 -13.09 -10.42 6.38
N GLU A 82 -11.77 -10.50 6.52
CA GLU A 82 -11.08 -10.79 7.77
C GLU A 82 -11.26 -9.67 8.80
N LEU A 83 -11.28 -8.42 8.34
CA LEU A 83 -11.53 -7.25 9.19
C LEU A 83 -13.00 -7.20 9.64
N ALA A 84 -13.92 -7.58 8.74
CA ALA A 84 -15.33 -7.66 9.05
C ALA A 84 -15.58 -8.66 10.19
N GLU A 85 -15.03 -9.87 10.12
CA GLU A 85 -15.16 -10.86 11.19
C GLU A 85 -14.63 -10.36 12.55
N GLY A 86 -13.54 -9.58 12.52
CA GLY A 86 -12.96 -8.93 13.71
C GLY A 86 -13.92 -7.99 14.43
N PHE A 87 -14.56 -7.09 13.67
CA PHE A 87 -15.58 -6.20 14.23
C PHE A 87 -16.84 -6.92 14.68
N LEU A 88 -17.14 -8.07 14.08
CA LEU A 88 -18.36 -8.84 14.34
C LEU A 88 -18.21 -9.88 15.46
N GLY A 89 -17.09 -9.84 16.19
CA GLY A 89 -16.84 -10.70 17.35
C GLY A 89 -16.55 -12.16 16.99
N GLY A 90 -16.24 -12.43 15.72
CA GLY A 90 -15.85 -13.77 15.26
C GLY A 90 -14.36 -14.08 15.46
N VAL A 91 -13.59 -13.11 15.95
CA VAL A 91 -12.14 -13.22 16.07
C VAL A 91 -11.74 -13.47 17.53
N GLU A 92 -10.79 -14.37 17.73
CA GLU A 92 -10.21 -14.64 19.05
C GLU A 92 -9.59 -13.36 19.62
N VAL A 93 -9.67 -13.18 20.94
CA VAL A 93 -9.02 -12.05 21.62
C VAL A 93 -7.87 -12.55 22.49
N ASN A 94 -6.83 -11.75 22.63
CA ASN A 94 -5.80 -12.03 23.64
C ASN A 94 -6.32 -11.76 25.07
N ASP A 95 -5.51 -12.06 26.09
CA ASP A 95 -5.85 -11.85 27.51
C ASP A 95 -6.19 -10.39 27.86
N SER A 96 -5.79 -9.44 27.02
CA SER A 96 -6.09 -8.01 27.15
C SER A 96 -7.37 -7.58 26.40
N GLY A 97 -8.06 -8.50 25.73
CA GLY A 97 -9.29 -8.24 24.98
C GLY A 97 -9.08 -7.69 23.56
N ALA A 98 -7.86 -7.71 23.02
CA ALA A 98 -7.60 -7.24 21.65
C ALA A 98 -7.84 -8.36 20.63
N ALA A 99 -8.54 -8.06 19.53
CA ALA A 99 -8.85 -9.00 18.46
C ALA A 99 -7.59 -9.47 17.70
N LEU A 100 -7.45 -10.78 17.55
CA LEU A 100 -6.36 -11.49 16.86
C LEU A 100 -6.76 -11.79 15.42
N VAL A 101 -6.62 -10.80 14.52
CA VAL A 101 -6.95 -11.01 13.10
C VAL A 101 -5.97 -12.04 12.50
N PRO A 102 -6.45 -13.11 11.84
CA PRO A 102 -5.57 -14.11 11.21
C PRO A 102 -4.63 -13.45 10.18
N GLY A 103 -3.32 -13.56 10.41
CA GLY A 103 -2.30 -12.93 9.56
C GLY A 103 -1.91 -11.50 9.97
N ALA A 104 -2.66 -10.85 10.86
CA ALA A 104 -2.12 -9.73 11.64
C ALA A 104 -1.21 -10.35 12.70
N THR A 105 0.09 -10.18 12.54
CA THR A 105 1.04 -10.46 13.61
C THR A 105 0.61 -9.65 14.83
N ASN A 106 0.81 -10.20 16.03
CA ASN A 106 0.59 -9.52 17.33
C ASN A 106 1.56 -8.34 17.52
N GLU A 107 2.01 -7.71 16.43
CA GLU A 107 2.93 -6.60 16.38
C GLU A 107 2.12 -5.33 16.59
N GLN A 108 2.27 -4.74 17.78
CA GLN A 108 1.98 -3.33 17.96
C GLN A 108 2.58 -2.59 16.78
N ASP A 109 1.77 -1.82 16.04
CA ASP A 109 2.29 -0.96 14.98
C ASP A 109 3.34 -0.03 15.62
N PRO A 110 4.63 -0.22 15.32
CA PRO A 110 5.68 0.47 16.04
C PRO A 110 5.73 1.96 15.68
N GLY A 111 4.88 2.45 14.76
CA GLY A 111 4.93 3.79 14.17
C GLY A 111 6.13 3.96 13.22
N ILE A 112 7.18 3.17 13.39
CA ILE A 112 8.36 3.16 12.54
C ILE A 112 8.02 2.51 11.19
N ARG A 113 8.44 3.18 10.12
CA ARG A 113 8.43 2.68 8.75
C ARG A 113 9.79 2.89 8.11
N THR A 114 10.12 2.00 7.19
CA THR A 114 11.15 2.25 6.18
C THR A 114 10.47 2.73 4.91
N VAL A 115 10.77 3.96 4.52
CA VAL A 115 10.29 4.58 3.28
C VAL A 115 11.35 4.39 2.21
N LEU A 116 10.93 3.94 1.04
CA LEU A 116 11.77 3.69 -0.13
C LEU A 116 11.23 4.49 -1.31
N PHE A 117 12.12 5.13 -2.04
CA PHE A 117 11.83 5.75 -3.33
C PHE A 117 12.67 5.08 -4.41
N THR A 118 12.04 4.77 -5.54
CA THR A 118 12.72 4.50 -6.81
C THR A 118 12.60 5.71 -7.71
N ASP A 119 13.55 5.86 -8.63
CA ASP A 119 13.53 6.89 -9.67
C ASP A 119 14.28 6.39 -10.91
N ILE A 120 13.69 6.55 -12.09
CA ILE A 120 14.28 6.20 -13.37
C ILE A 120 15.36 7.23 -13.72
N VAL A 121 16.57 6.75 -13.97
CA VAL A 121 17.70 7.60 -14.34
C VAL A 121 17.44 8.25 -15.69
N GLU A 122 17.60 9.57 -15.75
CA GLU A 122 17.45 10.38 -16.97
C GLU A 122 16.08 10.22 -17.66
N SER A 123 15.01 9.98 -16.87
CA SER A 123 13.63 9.80 -17.34
C SER A 123 13.18 10.86 -18.35
N THR A 124 13.49 12.14 -18.09
CA THR A 124 13.13 13.27 -18.96
C THR A 124 13.86 13.21 -20.30
N THR A 125 15.15 12.84 -20.31
CA THR A 125 15.94 12.67 -21.54
C THR A 125 15.42 11.48 -22.34
N LEU A 126 15.00 10.42 -21.65
CA LEU A 126 14.38 9.23 -22.23
C LEU A 126 13.11 9.61 -23.01
N THR A 127 12.21 10.40 -22.41
CA THR A 127 11.00 10.91 -23.08
C THR A 127 11.31 11.80 -24.27
N GLN A 128 12.26 12.74 -24.13
CA GLN A 128 12.62 13.65 -25.22
C GLN A 128 13.27 12.94 -26.42
N SER A 129 14.04 11.89 -26.18
CA SER A 129 14.80 11.18 -27.22
C SER A 129 14.01 10.05 -27.88
N LEU A 130 13.19 9.33 -27.12
CA LEU A 130 12.47 8.14 -27.59
C LEU A 130 10.98 8.41 -27.89
N GLY A 131 10.46 9.56 -27.44
CA GLY A 131 9.04 9.90 -27.52
C GLY A 131 8.20 9.25 -26.42
N ASP A 132 6.97 9.74 -26.27
CA ASP A 132 6.08 9.40 -25.15
C ASP A 132 5.74 7.91 -25.11
N GLU A 133 5.48 7.27 -26.25
CA GLU A 133 5.07 5.86 -26.32
C GLU A 133 6.18 4.92 -25.81
N ALA A 134 7.42 5.17 -26.23
CA ALA A 134 8.56 4.37 -25.79
C ALA A 134 8.89 4.64 -24.30
N ALA A 135 8.78 5.88 -23.84
CA ALA A 135 8.94 6.20 -22.41
C ALA A 135 7.88 5.51 -21.54
N MET A 136 6.62 5.48 -21.99
CA MET A 136 5.54 4.78 -21.31
C MET A 136 5.76 3.27 -21.26
N ALA A 137 6.29 2.66 -22.32
CA ALA A 137 6.66 1.25 -22.32
C ALA A 137 7.77 0.96 -21.28
N MET A 138 8.78 1.83 -21.19
CA MET A 138 9.86 1.69 -20.20
C MET A 138 9.36 1.89 -18.76
N LEU A 139 8.43 2.84 -18.55
CA LEU A 139 7.77 3.02 -17.26
C LEU A 139 6.94 1.78 -16.88
N GLY A 140 6.26 1.15 -17.84
CA GLY A 140 5.53 -0.11 -17.60
C GLY A 140 6.46 -1.25 -17.14
N VAL A 141 7.66 -1.35 -17.72
CA VAL A 141 8.68 -2.32 -17.28
C VAL A 141 9.16 -2.01 -15.86
N HIS A 142 9.48 -0.75 -15.57
CA HIS A 142 9.84 -0.29 -14.22
C HIS A 142 8.78 -0.70 -13.20
N ASP A 143 7.53 -0.32 -13.46
CA ASP A 143 6.40 -0.52 -12.57
C ASP A 143 6.14 -1.99 -12.27
N THR A 144 6.23 -2.84 -13.29
CA THR A 144 6.06 -4.29 -13.15
C THR A 144 7.15 -4.85 -12.22
N ILE A 145 8.42 -4.55 -12.49
CA ILE A 145 9.54 -5.05 -11.69
C ILE A 145 9.45 -4.57 -10.23
N VAL A 146 9.11 -3.30 -10.02
CA VAL A 146 8.98 -2.75 -8.67
C VAL A 146 7.80 -3.36 -7.93
N ARG A 147 6.61 -3.46 -8.54
CA ARG A 147 5.42 -4.04 -7.89
C ARG A 147 5.60 -5.51 -7.55
N ASP A 148 6.25 -6.28 -8.42
CA ASP A 148 6.57 -7.68 -8.15
C ASP A 148 7.52 -7.83 -6.95
N ALA A 149 8.56 -6.98 -6.87
CA ALA A 149 9.48 -6.96 -5.73
C ALA A 149 8.79 -6.52 -4.42
N LEU A 150 7.91 -5.52 -4.48
CA LEU A 150 7.11 -5.06 -3.33
C LEU A 150 6.22 -6.19 -2.81
N SER A 151 5.48 -6.86 -3.70
CA SER A 151 4.61 -7.98 -3.36
C SER A 151 5.40 -9.13 -2.70
N ALA A 152 6.57 -9.47 -3.23
CA ALA A 152 7.39 -10.57 -2.72
C ALA A 152 8.03 -10.29 -1.35
N LEU A 153 8.24 -9.02 -0.99
CA LEU A 153 9.05 -8.63 0.17
C LEU A 153 8.29 -7.78 1.21
N GLY A 154 6.96 -7.78 1.14
CA GLY A 154 6.09 -7.14 2.12
C GLY A 154 6.13 -5.61 2.06
N GLY A 155 6.29 -5.04 0.86
CA GLY A 155 6.22 -3.61 0.62
C GLY A 155 4.82 -3.15 0.25
N ARG A 156 4.44 -1.97 0.75
CA ARG A 156 3.21 -1.27 0.36
C ARG A 156 3.57 -0.10 -0.56
N GLU A 157 3.12 -0.15 -1.81
CA GLU A 157 3.14 1.03 -2.69
C GLU A 157 2.27 2.12 -2.06
N VAL A 158 2.85 3.29 -1.81
CA VAL A 158 2.15 4.46 -1.27
C VAL A 158 1.60 5.30 -2.42
N LYS A 159 2.46 5.61 -3.40
CA LYS A 159 2.08 6.31 -4.62
C LYS A 159 3.16 6.22 -5.69
N HIS A 160 2.73 6.42 -6.93
CA HIS A 160 3.58 6.62 -8.08
C HIS A 160 3.99 8.11 -8.20
N THR A 161 5.26 8.40 -8.49
CA THR A 161 5.81 9.77 -8.57
C THR A 161 5.98 10.30 -9.99
N GLY A 162 5.67 9.49 -11.00
CA GLY A 162 5.77 9.83 -12.43
C GLY A 162 6.86 9.03 -13.14
N ASP A 163 8.07 9.06 -12.61
CA ASP A 163 9.24 8.30 -13.05
C ASP A 163 9.77 7.35 -11.97
N GLY A 164 8.96 7.09 -10.95
CA GLY A 164 9.36 6.32 -9.79
C GLY A 164 8.19 5.94 -8.90
N ILE A 165 8.49 5.19 -7.85
CA ILE A 165 7.51 4.72 -6.86
C ILE A 165 7.99 5.07 -5.47
N MET A 166 7.06 5.57 -4.66
CA MET A 166 7.20 5.66 -3.21
C MET A 166 6.56 4.43 -2.57
N ALA A 167 7.33 3.71 -1.77
CA ALA A 167 6.88 2.54 -1.03
C ALA A 167 7.23 2.63 0.46
N SER A 168 6.53 1.84 1.25
CA SER A 168 6.72 1.75 2.70
C SER A 168 6.78 0.30 3.17
N PHE A 169 7.56 0.06 4.21
CA PHE A 169 7.78 -1.25 4.80
C PHE A 169 7.79 -1.16 6.32
N VAL A 170 7.22 -2.17 6.97
CA VAL A 170 7.44 -2.41 8.41
C VAL A 170 8.83 -3.02 8.63
N SER A 171 9.23 -3.97 7.76
CA SER A 171 10.56 -4.59 7.82
C SER A 171 11.61 -3.76 7.09
N THR A 172 12.56 -3.18 7.82
CA THR A 172 13.71 -2.48 7.22
C THR A 172 14.56 -3.39 6.35
N ALA A 173 14.80 -4.63 6.79
CA ALA A 173 15.53 -5.60 5.99
C ALA A 173 14.74 -6.04 4.74
N GLY A 174 13.40 -6.08 4.82
CA GLY A 174 12.53 -6.28 3.67
C GLY A 174 12.67 -5.17 2.62
N ALA A 175 12.69 -3.91 3.05
CA ALA A 175 12.89 -2.76 2.17
C ALA A 175 14.22 -2.82 1.42
N VAL A 176 15.32 -3.12 2.12
CA VAL A 176 16.65 -3.24 1.50
C VAL A 176 16.71 -4.44 0.54
N ARG A 177 16.12 -5.58 0.91
CA ARG A 177 16.00 -6.72 -0.01
C ARG A 177 15.20 -6.37 -1.25
N CYS A 178 14.15 -5.57 -1.11
CA CYS A 178 13.33 -5.12 -2.23
C CYS A 178 14.14 -4.26 -3.19
N ALA A 179 14.87 -3.27 -2.67
CA ALA A 179 15.79 -2.46 -3.44
C ALA A 179 16.83 -3.31 -4.21
N ILE A 180 17.41 -4.32 -3.54
CA ILE A 180 18.38 -5.24 -4.15
C ILE A 180 17.72 -6.08 -5.27
N GLN A 181 16.52 -6.59 -5.04
CA GLN A 181 15.79 -7.36 -6.05
C GLN A 181 15.45 -6.50 -7.27
N ILE A 182 14.99 -5.26 -7.07
CA ILE A 182 14.73 -4.30 -8.15
C ILE A 182 15.99 -4.10 -9.00
N GLN A 183 17.14 -3.81 -8.39
CA GLN A 183 18.39 -3.63 -9.14
C GLN A 183 18.79 -4.88 -9.92
N ARG A 184 18.61 -6.08 -9.34
CA ARG A 184 18.95 -7.35 -9.99
C ARG A 184 18.04 -7.68 -11.18
N GLU A 185 16.73 -7.46 -11.04
CA GLU A 185 15.80 -7.72 -12.14
C GLU A 185 15.97 -6.70 -13.28
N LEU A 186 16.28 -5.44 -12.95
CA LEU A 186 16.63 -4.44 -13.95
C LEU A 186 17.94 -4.74 -14.67
N ASP A 187 18.96 -5.24 -13.97
CA ASP A 187 20.22 -5.69 -14.57
C ASP A 187 19.98 -6.86 -15.54
N LYS A 188 19.17 -7.86 -15.16
CA LYS A 188 18.74 -8.93 -16.07
C LYS A 188 17.98 -8.39 -17.28
N HIS A 189 17.05 -7.47 -17.08
CA HIS A 189 16.31 -6.84 -18.16
C HIS A 189 17.24 -6.08 -19.12
N ALA A 190 18.21 -5.34 -18.60
CA ALA A 190 19.20 -4.61 -19.39
C ALA A 190 20.11 -5.55 -20.20
N GLN A 191 20.51 -6.69 -19.62
CA GLN A 191 21.26 -7.73 -20.35
C GLN A 191 20.44 -8.36 -21.48
N ALA A 192 19.14 -8.58 -21.26
CA ALA A 192 18.23 -9.09 -22.28
C ALA A 192 17.87 -8.04 -23.34
N ASN A 193 17.96 -6.75 -23.02
CA ASN A 193 17.61 -5.62 -23.89
C ASN A 193 18.73 -4.57 -23.94
N PRO A 194 19.91 -4.88 -24.53
CA PRO A 194 21.09 -3.99 -24.49
C PRO A 194 20.88 -2.63 -25.17
N GLU A 195 19.98 -2.56 -26.15
CA GLU A 195 19.65 -1.34 -26.89
C GLU A 195 18.82 -0.34 -26.06
N ARG A 196 18.19 -0.79 -24.97
CA ARG A 196 17.31 0.02 -24.11
C ARG A 196 17.47 -0.35 -22.63
N PRO A 197 18.65 -0.11 -22.04
CA PRO A 197 18.88 -0.43 -20.64
C PRO A 197 18.06 0.52 -19.75
N LEU A 198 17.25 -0.05 -18.87
CA LEU A 198 16.53 0.70 -17.84
C LEU A 198 17.37 0.71 -16.56
N LYS A 199 17.73 1.89 -16.09
CA LYS A 199 18.48 2.07 -14.85
C LYS A 199 17.66 2.87 -13.85
N VAL A 200 17.72 2.47 -12.60
CA VAL A 200 17.07 3.19 -11.50
C VAL A 200 18.07 3.51 -10.41
N ARG A 201 17.76 4.55 -9.66
CA ARG A 201 18.38 4.85 -8.38
C ARG A 201 17.36 4.64 -7.28
N VAL A 202 17.84 4.28 -6.09
CA VAL A 202 16.99 3.99 -4.94
C VAL A 202 17.49 4.76 -3.72
N GLY A 203 16.56 5.37 -3.00
CA GLY A 203 16.82 6.00 -1.71
C GLY A 203 15.88 5.46 -0.64
N ALA A 204 16.41 5.12 0.53
CA ALA A 204 15.58 4.67 1.64
C ALA A 204 15.96 5.32 2.98
N ALA A 205 14.97 5.57 3.82
CA ALA A 205 15.16 6.06 5.19
C ALA A 205 14.17 5.37 6.15
N ALA A 206 14.63 5.08 7.36
CA ALA A 206 13.80 4.57 8.45
C ALA A 206 13.49 5.69 9.47
N GLY A 207 12.28 5.69 10.02
CA GLY A 207 11.83 6.60 11.08
C GLY A 207 10.31 6.53 11.25
N GLU A 208 9.71 7.54 11.86
CA GLU A 208 8.27 7.58 12.17
C GLU A 208 7.55 8.60 11.26
N PRO A 209 7.11 8.21 10.05
CA PRO A 209 6.32 9.10 9.21
C PRO A 209 4.90 9.29 9.76
N VAL A 210 4.27 10.40 9.40
CA VAL A 210 2.85 10.64 9.70
C VAL A 210 2.00 10.04 8.59
N GLU A 211 1.09 9.14 8.94
CA GLU A 211 0.14 8.53 8.00
C GLU A 211 -1.17 9.34 7.96
N GLN A 212 -1.59 9.72 6.75
CA GLN A 212 -2.84 10.44 6.54
C GLN A 212 -3.45 10.03 5.19
N HIS A 213 -4.71 9.57 5.19
CA HIS A 213 -5.43 9.12 3.98
C HIS A 213 -4.63 8.12 3.12
N ASN A 214 -3.99 7.13 3.75
CA ASN A 214 -3.13 6.12 3.09
C ASN A 214 -1.87 6.70 2.40
N ASP A 215 -1.51 7.95 2.68
CA ASP A 215 -0.26 8.60 2.27
C ASP A 215 0.66 8.81 3.48
N LEU A 216 1.95 9.03 3.24
CA LEU A 216 2.95 9.23 4.28
C LEU A 216 3.64 10.59 4.13
N PHE A 217 3.85 11.25 5.27
CA PHE A 217 4.47 12.58 5.34
C PHE A 217 5.55 12.66 6.43
N GLY A 218 6.27 13.77 6.44
CA GLY A 218 7.25 14.11 7.46
C GLY A 218 8.71 13.91 7.03
N SER A 219 9.62 14.09 7.99
CA SER A 219 11.05 14.17 7.73
C SER A 219 11.63 12.87 7.15
N THR A 220 11.11 11.70 7.55
CA THR A 220 11.56 10.40 7.02
C THR A 220 11.29 10.26 5.53
N VAL A 221 10.10 10.68 5.07
CA VAL A 221 9.72 10.66 3.66
C VAL A 221 10.60 11.62 2.86
N GLN A 222 10.79 12.83 3.36
CA GLN A 222 11.65 13.82 2.72
C GLN A 222 13.11 13.33 2.64
N LEU A 223 13.60 12.67 3.68
CA LEU A 223 14.95 12.14 3.71
C LEU A 223 15.16 11.02 2.69
N ALA A 224 14.23 10.05 2.62
CA ALA A 224 14.29 8.97 1.63
C ALA A 224 14.25 9.52 0.19
N ALA A 225 13.38 10.49 -0.09
CA ALA A 225 13.30 11.14 -1.39
C ALA A 225 14.60 11.88 -1.75
N ARG A 226 15.23 12.56 -0.78
CA ARG A 226 16.50 13.26 -1.01
C ARG A 226 17.68 12.32 -1.18
N LEU A 227 17.70 11.19 -0.48
CA LEU A 227 18.68 10.13 -0.73
C LEU A 227 18.53 9.55 -2.13
N CYS A 228 17.29 9.31 -2.58
CA CYS A 228 17.03 8.81 -3.92
C CYS A 228 17.54 9.79 -4.99
N ALA A 229 17.22 11.08 -4.83
CA ALA A 229 17.70 12.13 -5.73
C ALA A 229 19.23 12.32 -5.72
N HIS A 230 19.90 11.98 -4.61
CA HIS A 230 21.37 12.05 -4.47
C HIS A 230 22.09 10.79 -4.97
N ALA A 231 21.38 9.67 -5.05
CA ALA A 231 21.94 8.40 -5.47
C ALA A 231 22.39 8.44 -6.95
N GLN A 232 23.51 7.78 -7.21
CA GLN A 232 24.01 7.52 -8.55
C GLN A 232 23.14 6.47 -9.27
N PRO A 233 23.24 6.37 -10.61
CA PRO A 233 22.58 5.29 -11.34
C PRO A 233 22.94 3.92 -10.77
N GLU A 234 21.94 3.05 -10.63
CA GLU A 234 22.07 1.69 -10.07
C GLU A 234 22.51 1.65 -8.60
N GLN A 235 22.49 2.79 -7.89
CA GLN A 235 22.87 2.87 -6.49
C GLN A 235 21.65 2.75 -5.57
N ILE A 236 21.84 2.08 -4.43
CA ILE A 236 20.87 2.04 -3.33
C ILE A 236 21.49 2.80 -2.16
N LEU A 237 21.01 4.02 -1.91
CA LEU A 237 21.41 4.83 -0.76
C LEU A 237 20.44 4.67 0.40
N VAL A 238 20.98 4.41 1.58
CA VAL A 238 20.20 4.24 2.81
C VAL A 238 20.76 5.09 3.94
N THR A 239 19.92 5.48 4.89
CA THR A 239 20.39 6.14 6.13
C THR A 239 21.20 5.20 7.00
N ASN A 240 22.03 5.75 7.90
CA ASN A 240 22.71 4.99 8.96
C ASN A 240 21.75 4.09 9.77
N ALA A 241 20.56 4.60 10.11
CA ALA A 241 19.56 3.85 10.88
C ALA A 241 19.16 2.54 10.17
N ILE A 242 19.05 2.53 8.84
CA ILE A 242 18.73 1.31 8.09
C ILE A 242 19.86 0.29 8.21
N ALA A 243 21.10 0.72 8.07
CA ALA A 243 22.27 -0.15 8.19
C ALA A 243 22.33 -0.79 9.59
N GLU A 244 22.12 0.00 10.64
CA GLU A 244 22.09 -0.48 12.03
C GLU A 244 20.94 -1.45 12.31
N LEU A 245 19.73 -1.16 11.80
CA LEU A 245 18.57 -2.05 11.95
C LEU A 245 18.72 -3.37 11.17
N CYS A 246 19.65 -3.44 10.22
CA CYS A 246 19.90 -4.63 9.40
C CYS A 246 21.08 -5.49 9.89
N VAL A 247 21.65 -5.20 11.06
CA VAL A 247 22.71 -6.03 11.66
C VAL A 247 22.22 -7.48 11.81
N GLY A 248 23.05 -8.44 11.36
CA GLY A 248 22.73 -9.87 11.39
C GLY A 248 21.71 -10.34 10.35
N LYS A 249 21.26 -9.49 9.42
CA LYS A 249 20.28 -9.86 8.37
C LYS A 249 20.89 -10.34 7.05
N GLY A 250 22.21 -10.53 7.01
CA GLY A 250 22.96 -10.96 5.81
C GLY A 250 23.05 -9.91 4.70
N LEU A 251 22.77 -8.65 5.02
CA LEU A 251 22.86 -7.50 4.12
C LEU A 251 24.22 -6.82 4.29
N ARG A 252 24.81 -6.33 3.20
CA ARG A 252 26.09 -5.62 3.20
C ARG A 252 25.88 -4.14 2.89
N PHE A 253 26.55 -3.29 3.65
CA PHE A 253 26.51 -1.85 3.51
C PHE A 253 27.93 -1.31 3.46
N GLU A 254 28.19 -0.43 2.51
CA GLU A 254 29.45 0.31 2.40
C GLU A 254 29.19 1.74 2.89
N GLU A 255 30.06 2.25 3.76
CA GLU A 255 29.91 3.62 4.27
C GLU A 255 30.22 4.62 3.16
N LEU A 256 29.25 5.49 2.85
CA LEU A 256 29.46 6.64 1.96
C LEU A 256 29.98 7.85 2.74
N GLY A 257 29.69 7.91 4.04
CA GLY A 257 30.00 9.03 4.93
C GLY A 257 28.85 10.01 5.01
N GLU A 258 29.17 11.28 5.28
CA GLU A 258 28.18 12.35 5.39
C GLU A 258 27.86 12.98 4.03
N VAL A 259 26.58 13.04 3.68
CA VAL A 259 26.09 13.68 2.45
C VAL A 259 25.24 14.91 2.77
N VAL A 260 25.44 15.99 2.02
CA VAL A 260 24.64 17.20 2.13
C VAL A 260 23.42 17.08 1.22
N LEU A 261 22.24 17.05 1.83
CA LEU A 261 20.97 16.87 1.12
C LEU A 261 20.21 18.20 1.02
N LYS A 262 19.61 18.48 -0.14
CA LYS A 262 18.83 19.69 -0.36
C LYS A 262 17.69 19.81 0.67
N GLY A 263 17.68 20.90 1.42
CA GLY A 263 16.67 21.18 2.45
C GLY A 263 16.98 20.66 3.84
N PHE A 264 18.13 20.01 4.04
CA PHE A 264 18.60 19.56 5.36
C PHE A 264 19.66 20.52 5.89
N GLY A 265 19.51 20.96 7.15
CA GLY A 265 20.43 21.91 7.81
C GLY A 265 21.73 21.27 8.33
N SER A 266 21.86 19.96 8.25
CA SER A 266 23.06 19.22 8.66
C SER A 266 23.31 18.06 7.69
N PRO A 267 24.58 17.67 7.48
CA PRO A 267 24.89 16.48 6.71
C PRO A 267 24.25 15.22 7.29
N VAL A 268 23.90 14.27 6.43
CA VAL A 268 23.29 12.99 6.83
C VAL A 268 24.27 11.87 6.55
N ARG A 269 24.51 10.99 7.52
CA ARG A 269 25.31 9.79 7.30
C ARG A 269 24.54 8.77 6.46
N ALA A 270 25.13 8.38 5.33
CA ALA A 270 24.54 7.47 4.36
C ALA A 270 25.44 6.26 4.08
N HIS A 271 24.80 5.17 3.65
CA HIS A 271 25.46 3.93 3.24
C HIS A 271 24.96 3.50 1.87
N VAL A 272 25.81 2.79 1.14
CA VAL A 272 25.45 2.10 -0.10
C VAL A 272 25.11 0.66 0.24
N ALA A 273 23.89 0.21 -0.07
CA ALA A 273 23.54 -1.21 0.06
C ALA A 273 24.06 -1.99 -1.15
N ALA A 274 24.88 -3.01 -0.92
CA ALA A 274 25.46 -3.80 -2.00
C ALA A 274 24.43 -4.79 -2.58
N TRP A 275 24.14 -4.65 -3.88
CA TRP A 275 23.20 -5.54 -4.59
C TRP A 275 23.89 -6.56 -5.50
N ARG A 276 25.09 -6.22 -6.01
CA ARG A 276 25.95 -7.14 -6.76
C ARG A 276 26.58 -8.17 -5.82
N GLN A 277 26.68 -9.41 -6.26
CA GLN A 277 27.47 -10.40 -5.52
C GLN A 277 28.95 -10.01 -5.60
N PRO A 278 29.75 -10.24 -4.54
CA PRO A 278 31.19 -10.10 -4.67
C PRO A 278 31.64 -11.16 -5.66
N SER A 279 32.41 -10.75 -6.66
CA SER A 279 33.20 -11.64 -7.50
C SER A 279 34.13 -12.50 -6.66
#